data_AF-A0A3B9UXH8-F1
#
_entry.id   AF-A0A3B9UXH8-F1
#
_cell.length_a   1.000
_cell.length_b   1.000
_cell.length_c   1.000
_cell.angle_alpha   90.00
_cell.angle_beta   90.00
_cell.angle_gamma   90.00
#
_symmetry.space_group_name_H-M   'P 1'
#
loop_
_entity.id
_entity.type
_entity.pdbx_description
1 polymer ?
#
loop_
_entity_poly.entity_id
_entity_poly.type
_entity_poly.pdbx_seq_one_letter_code
_entity_poly.pdbx_strand_id
1 'polypeptide(L)'
;SEGVIESSKKMAQNLGYRNMEFHAIDIKNYTPDKKIHVVISLHACDTATDMALALGIKVDSDVIIAVPCCHREMLDQYSFEPFKSILKHGVFKARMADVLTDGMRSLMLEAKGYDVSVVEYISPLETPKNLMIRAIKKREENPKAMDEYMMLLSNLNVYPALYNFLNEW
;
A
#
# COMPACT_ATOMS: atom_id res chain seq x y z
N SER A 1 -14.82 6.16 11.21
CA SER A 1 -15.79 6.19 12.31
C SER A 1 -15.64 7.51 13.05
N GLU A 2 -16.73 8.24 13.27
CA GLU A 2 -16.71 9.53 13.94
C GLU A 2 -16.12 9.45 15.36
N GLY A 3 -16.43 8.38 16.11
CA GLY A 3 -15.92 8.20 17.48
C GLY A 3 -14.39 8.06 17.58
N VAL A 4 -13.74 7.44 16.58
CA VAL A 4 -12.27 7.33 16.53
C VAL A 4 -11.64 8.72 16.33
N ILE A 5 -12.26 9.54 15.48
CA ILE A 5 -11.79 10.89 15.18
C ILE A 5 -11.99 11.81 16.37
N GLU A 6 -13.12 11.71 17.07
CA GLU A 6 -13.37 12.47 18.30
C GLU A 6 -12.37 12.11 19.40
N SER A 7 -12.13 10.82 19.62
CA SER A 7 -11.12 10.34 20.57
C SER A 7 -9.72 10.86 20.23
N SER A 8 -9.36 10.87 18.95
CA SER A 8 -8.07 11.38 18.47
C SER A 8 -7.93 12.89 18.67
N LYS A 9 -8.99 13.67 18.40
CA LYS A 9 -9.02 15.12 18.68
C LYS A 9 -8.86 15.42 20.17
N LYS A 10 -9.56 14.68 21.03
CA LYS A 10 -9.44 14.82 22.49
C LYS A 10 -8.03 14.49 22.98
N MET A 11 -7.41 13.43 22.44
CA MET A 11 -6.03 13.07 22.75
C MET A 11 -5.05 14.18 22.34
N ALA A 12 -5.20 14.73 21.13
CA ALA A 12 -4.35 15.81 20.65
C ALA A 12 -4.47 17.08 21.52
N GLN A 13 -5.70 17.42 21.94
CA GLN A 13 -5.96 18.53 22.87
C GLN A 13 -5.29 18.31 24.23
N ASN A 14 -5.44 17.12 24.81
CA ASN A 14 -4.84 16.77 26.11
C ASN A 14 -3.30 16.84 26.09
N LEU A 15 -2.69 16.51 24.95
CA LEU A 15 -1.24 16.57 24.74
C LEU A 15 -0.74 17.95 24.29
N GLY A 16 -1.64 18.91 24.06
CA GLY A 16 -1.28 20.27 23.66
C GLY A 16 -0.83 20.42 22.20
N TYR A 17 -1.12 19.45 21.33
CA TYR A 17 -0.81 19.55 19.90
C TYR A 17 -1.73 20.57 19.21
N ARG A 18 -1.14 21.54 18.50
CA ARG A 18 -1.86 22.63 17.82
C ARG A 18 -1.83 22.54 16.29
N ASN A 19 -1.07 21.59 15.75
CA ASN A 19 -0.77 21.43 14.33
C ASN A 19 -1.23 20.05 13.82
N MET A 20 -2.32 19.52 14.38
CA MET A 20 -2.91 18.25 13.97
C MET A 20 -4.36 18.45 13.57
N GLU A 21 -4.72 17.89 12.42
CA GLU A 21 -6.08 17.88 11.92
C GLU A 21 -6.55 16.43 11.74
N PHE A 22 -7.80 16.16 12.12
CA PHE A 22 -8.40 14.83 12.00
C PHE A 22 -9.70 14.93 11.22
N HIS A 23 -9.75 14.19 10.11
CA HIS A 23 -10.84 14.24 9.14
C HIS A 23 -11.59 12.91 9.14
N ALA A 24 -12.90 12.95 9.39
CA ALA A 24 -13.79 11.78 9.36
C ALA A 24 -14.38 11.61 7.96
N ILE A 25 -13.53 11.27 6.99
CA ILE A 25 -13.90 11.19 5.57
C ILE A 25 -13.45 9.86 4.98
N ASP A 26 -14.06 9.47 3.87
CA ASP A 26 -13.47 8.45 2.99
C ASP A 26 -12.19 9.02 2.39
N ILE A 27 -11.10 8.26 2.45
CA ILE A 27 -9.80 8.63 1.88
C ILE A 27 -9.92 8.94 0.38
N LYS A 28 -10.87 8.31 -0.31
CA LYS A 28 -11.19 8.58 -1.72
C LYS A 28 -11.69 10.00 -1.96
N ASN A 29 -12.29 10.62 -0.95
CA ASN A 29 -12.86 11.96 -1.05
C ASN A 29 -11.91 13.03 -0.48
N TYR A 30 -10.72 12.65 -0.03
CA TYR A 30 -9.75 13.60 0.53
C TYR A 30 -9.10 14.42 -0.59
N THR A 31 -9.31 15.73 -0.55
CA THR A 31 -8.61 16.70 -1.40
C THR A 31 -7.84 17.64 -0.50
N PRO A 32 -6.50 17.59 -0.49
CA PRO A 32 -5.70 18.46 0.37
C PRO A 32 -5.74 19.90 -0.13
N ASP A 33 -5.75 20.86 0.80
CA ASP A 33 -5.65 22.30 0.52
C ASP A 33 -4.20 22.77 0.33
N LYS A 34 -3.23 21.89 0.61
CA LYS A 34 -1.78 22.15 0.61
C LYS A 34 -1.02 20.97 0.03
N LYS A 35 0.23 21.20 -0.41
CA LYS A 35 1.13 20.11 -0.84
C LYS A 35 1.36 19.12 0.31
N ILE A 36 1.04 17.86 0.06
CA ILE A 36 1.37 16.75 0.97
C ILE A 36 2.75 16.23 0.60
N HIS A 37 3.73 16.45 1.47
CA HIS A 37 5.11 16.01 1.23
C HIS A 37 5.30 14.52 1.56
N VAL A 38 4.58 14.03 2.57
CA VAL A 38 4.73 12.67 3.08
C VAL A 38 3.35 12.06 3.32
N VAL A 39 3.13 10.87 2.77
CA VAL A 39 2.00 10.00 3.11
C VAL A 39 2.51 8.81 3.89
N ILE A 40 1.91 8.55 5.05
CA ILE A 40 2.29 7.44 5.94
C ILE A 40 1.07 6.57 6.22
N SER A 41 1.20 5.27 6.00
CA SER A 41 0.20 4.25 6.31
C SER A 41 0.80 3.18 7.20
N LEU A 42 0.38 3.17 8.47
CA LEU A 42 0.89 2.23 9.47
C LEU A 42 -0.22 1.26 9.86
N HIS A 43 0.02 -0.04 9.67
CA HIS A 43 -0.92 -1.11 10.01
C HIS A 43 -2.28 -1.02 9.29
N ALA A 44 -2.30 -0.50 8.06
CA ALA A 44 -3.48 -0.55 7.22
C ALA A 44 -3.69 -1.97 6.68
N CYS A 45 -4.76 -2.62 7.10
CA CYS A 45 -5.07 -3.98 6.66
C CYS A 45 -5.69 -4.02 5.26
N ASP A 46 -5.37 -5.06 4.50
CA ASP A 46 -5.99 -5.36 3.20
C ASP A 46 -5.87 -4.19 2.21
N THR A 47 -6.95 -3.81 1.55
CA THR A 47 -6.99 -2.76 0.52
C THR A 47 -6.78 -1.35 1.09
N ALA A 48 -6.78 -1.15 2.40
CA ALA A 48 -6.51 0.16 3.01
C ALA A 48 -5.07 0.61 2.76
N THR A 49 -4.11 -0.32 2.63
CA THR A 49 -2.76 0.04 2.20
C THR A 49 -2.78 0.58 0.78
N ASP A 50 -3.49 -0.09 -0.13
CA ASP A 50 -3.61 0.31 -1.54
C ASP A 50 -4.28 1.68 -1.70
N MET A 51 -5.31 1.98 -0.89
CA MET A 51 -5.92 3.32 -0.87
C MET A 51 -4.92 4.40 -0.46
N ALA A 52 -4.07 4.13 0.55
CA ALA A 52 -3.07 5.08 1.00
C ALA A 52 -1.94 5.28 -0.04
N LEU A 53 -1.51 4.20 -0.70
CA LEU A 53 -0.55 4.28 -1.81
C LEU A 53 -1.12 5.07 -2.98
N ALA A 54 -2.36 4.78 -3.38
CA ALA A 54 -3.06 5.51 -4.44
C ALA A 54 -3.18 7.00 -4.09
N LEU A 55 -3.53 7.33 -2.83
CA LEU A 55 -3.61 8.72 -2.38
C LEU A 55 -2.25 9.40 -2.53
N GLY A 56 -1.18 8.74 -2.05
CA GLY A 56 0.19 9.26 -2.13
C GLY A 56 0.63 9.56 -3.55
N ILE A 57 0.26 8.71 -4.52
CA ILE A 57 0.50 8.95 -5.95
C ILE A 57 -0.36 10.11 -6.45
N LYS A 58 -1.67 10.12 -6.15
CA LYS A 58 -2.64 11.12 -6.65
C LYS A 58 -2.33 12.54 -6.18
N VAL A 59 -1.87 12.70 -4.94
CA VAL A 59 -1.47 14.01 -4.38
C VAL A 59 -0.03 14.39 -4.73
N ASP A 60 0.65 13.60 -5.58
CA ASP A 60 2.06 13.75 -5.97
C ASP A 60 2.98 14.00 -4.77
N SER A 61 2.85 13.14 -3.75
CA SER A 61 3.66 13.24 -2.54
C SER A 61 5.13 12.93 -2.80
N ASP A 62 6.03 13.62 -2.11
CA ASP A 62 7.48 13.42 -2.24
C ASP A 62 7.91 12.06 -1.65
N VAL A 63 7.21 11.59 -0.61
CA VAL A 63 7.50 10.33 0.08
C VAL A 63 6.22 9.58 0.45
N ILE A 64 6.22 8.27 0.20
CA ILE A 64 5.18 7.34 0.67
C ILE A 64 5.84 6.27 1.55
N ILE A 65 5.32 6.08 2.76
CA ILE A 65 5.73 5.02 3.68
C ILE A 65 4.52 4.16 4.00
N ALA A 66 4.62 2.85 3.75
CA ALA A 66 3.55 1.92 4.03
C ALA A 66 4.08 0.69 4.78
N VAL A 67 3.43 0.34 5.88
CA VAL A 67 3.66 -0.92 6.60
C VAL A 67 2.48 -1.85 6.30
N PRO A 68 2.60 -2.74 5.30
CA PRO A 68 1.56 -3.68 4.94
C PRO A 68 1.31 -4.69 6.07
N CYS A 69 0.04 -4.89 6.42
CA CYS A 69 -0.35 -5.72 7.58
C CYS A 69 -0.98 -7.06 7.19
N CYS A 70 -1.94 -7.08 6.26
CA CYS A 70 -2.68 -8.30 5.87
C CYS A 70 -3.05 -8.24 4.38
N HIS A 71 -2.98 -9.37 3.67
CA HIS A 71 -3.33 -9.47 2.24
C HIS A 71 -4.32 -10.61 2.04
N ARG A 72 -5.63 -10.31 2.08
CA ARG A 72 -6.66 -11.32 1.79
C ARG A 72 -7.04 -11.29 0.32
N GLU A 73 -7.03 -10.12 -0.28
CA GLU A 73 -7.41 -9.92 -1.68
C GLU A 73 -6.69 -10.89 -2.64
N MET A 74 -5.37 -10.97 -2.56
CA MET A 74 -4.59 -11.77 -3.51
C MET A 74 -4.77 -13.27 -3.30
N LEU A 75 -5.00 -13.73 -2.06
CA LEU A 75 -5.12 -15.15 -1.71
C LEU A 75 -6.14 -15.93 -2.55
N ASP A 76 -7.22 -15.27 -2.97
CA ASP A 76 -8.32 -15.89 -3.71
C ASP A 76 -8.24 -15.67 -5.22
N GLN A 77 -7.37 -14.78 -5.70
CA GLN A 77 -7.29 -14.42 -7.12
C GLN A 77 -6.21 -15.18 -7.89
N TYR A 78 -5.01 -15.33 -7.30
CA TYR A 78 -3.88 -15.80 -8.09
C TYR A 78 -3.89 -17.33 -8.27
N SER A 79 -3.59 -17.73 -9.49
CA SER A 79 -3.24 -19.11 -9.82
C SER A 79 -2.01 -19.10 -10.70
N PHE A 80 -1.01 -19.89 -10.36
CA PHE A 80 0.20 -20.01 -11.15
C PHE A 80 0.50 -21.49 -11.36
N GLU A 81 0.20 -21.98 -12.57
CA GLU A 81 0.29 -23.40 -12.92
C GLU A 81 1.66 -24.01 -12.60
N PRO A 82 2.81 -23.34 -12.86
CA PRO A 82 4.11 -23.92 -12.50
C PRO A 82 4.31 -24.21 -11.01
N PHE A 83 3.62 -23.51 -10.10
CA PHE A 83 3.75 -23.68 -8.65
C PHE A 83 2.55 -24.40 -8.00
N LYS A 84 1.59 -24.89 -8.78
CA LYS A 84 0.36 -25.52 -8.27
C LYS A 84 0.63 -26.63 -7.24
N SER A 85 1.61 -27.48 -7.52
CA SER A 85 1.99 -28.62 -6.67
C SER A 85 2.54 -28.23 -5.29
N ILE A 86 3.14 -27.04 -5.16
CA ILE A 86 3.68 -26.52 -3.89
C ILE A 86 2.68 -25.60 -3.18
N LEU A 87 1.87 -24.85 -3.94
CA LEU A 87 0.85 -23.94 -3.39
C LEU A 87 -0.41 -24.65 -2.87
N LYS A 88 -0.49 -25.99 -3.00
CA LYS A 88 -1.52 -26.80 -2.34
C LYS A 88 -1.52 -26.66 -0.80
N HIS A 89 -0.38 -26.27 -0.22
CA HIS A 89 -0.27 -25.97 1.21
C HIS A 89 -0.64 -24.51 1.46
N GLY A 90 -1.70 -24.27 2.22
CA GLY A 90 -2.24 -22.93 2.46
C GLY A 90 -1.22 -21.92 3.00
N VAL A 91 -0.25 -22.37 3.81
CA VAL A 91 0.84 -21.51 4.32
C VAL A 91 1.75 -20.99 3.21
N PHE A 92 2.10 -21.82 2.23
CA PHE A 92 2.89 -21.38 1.07
C PHE A 92 2.06 -20.49 0.16
N LYS A 93 0.76 -20.80 0.01
CA LYS A 93 -0.17 -19.96 -0.73
C LYS A 93 -0.26 -18.55 -0.14
N ALA A 94 -0.36 -18.44 1.19
CA ALA A 94 -0.42 -17.18 1.90
C ALA A 94 0.88 -16.37 1.80
N ARG A 95 2.03 -17.00 2.02
CA ARG A 95 3.32 -16.30 1.91
C ARG A 95 3.60 -15.80 0.50
N MET A 96 3.24 -16.57 -0.52
CA MET A 96 3.36 -16.14 -1.90
C MET A 96 2.40 -14.99 -2.21
N ALA A 97 1.16 -15.03 -1.70
CA ALA A 97 0.22 -13.91 -1.85
C ALA A 97 0.76 -12.63 -1.21
N ASP A 98 1.37 -12.71 -0.03
CA ASP A 98 2.01 -11.57 0.63
C ASP A 98 3.10 -10.95 -0.28
N VAL A 99 4.03 -11.78 -0.77
CA VAL A 99 5.13 -11.34 -1.65
C VAL A 99 4.61 -10.75 -2.96
N LEU A 100 3.61 -11.39 -3.59
CA LEU A 100 3.02 -10.89 -4.83
C LEU A 100 2.32 -9.55 -4.61
N THR A 101 1.59 -9.40 -3.50
CA THR A 101 0.88 -8.15 -3.19
C THR A 101 1.87 -6.99 -3.05
N ASP A 102 2.89 -7.16 -2.19
CA ASP A 102 3.85 -6.09 -1.92
C ASP A 102 4.81 -5.86 -3.10
N GLY A 103 5.12 -6.90 -3.87
CA GLY A 103 5.87 -6.79 -5.12
C GLY A 103 5.11 -5.98 -6.17
N MET A 104 3.82 -6.27 -6.39
CA MET A 104 2.96 -5.51 -7.32
C MET A 104 2.80 -4.05 -6.87
N ARG A 105 2.63 -3.79 -5.57
CA ARG A 105 2.59 -2.42 -5.02
C ARG A 105 3.88 -1.66 -5.28
N SER A 106 5.02 -2.31 -5.05
CA SER A 106 6.34 -1.73 -5.27
C SER A 106 6.56 -1.38 -6.74
N LEU A 107 6.24 -2.33 -7.64
CA LEU A 107 6.39 -2.13 -9.07
C LEU A 107 5.45 -1.03 -9.62
N MET A 108 4.23 -0.92 -9.09
CA MET A 108 3.32 0.19 -9.43
C MET A 108 3.89 1.55 -8.99
N LEU A 109 4.48 1.63 -7.80
CA LEU A 109 5.13 2.86 -7.33
C LEU A 109 6.34 3.22 -8.20
N GLU A 110 7.15 2.24 -8.58
CA GLU A 110 8.25 2.41 -9.54
C GLU A 110 7.75 2.93 -10.89
N ALA A 111 6.68 2.33 -11.42
CA ALA A 111 6.01 2.79 -12.64
C ALA A 111 5.56 4.24 -12.53
N LYS A 112 5.15 4.69 -11.33
CA LYS A 112 4.74 6.07 -11.02
C LYS A 112 5.89 7.02 -10.64
N GLY A 113 7.13 6.60 -10.88
CA GLY A 113 8.31 7.44 -10.77
C GLY A 113 8.86 7.60 -9.36
N TYR A 114 8.56 6.64 -8.49
CA TYR A 114 9.16 6.53 -7.17
C TYR A 114 10.37 5.59 -7.19
N ASP A 115 11.39 5.95 -6.43
CA ASP A 115 12.45 5.03 -6.01
C ASP A 115 11.94 4.23 -4.81
N VAL A 116 11.81 2.92 -4.97
CA VAL A 116 11.14 2.06 -3.98
C VAL A 116 12.16 1.18 -3.27
N SER A 117 12.00 1.04 -1.96
CA SER A 117 12.75 0.10 -1.14
C SER A 117 11.77 -0.66 -0.25
N VAL A 118 11.84 -1.99 -0.26
CA VAL A 118 11.13 -2.85 0.69
C VAL A 118 12.14 -3.35 1.71
N VAL A 119 11.95 -2.99 2.98
CA VAL A 119 12.90 -3.29 4.05
C VAL A 119 12.22 -3.92 5.25
N GLU A 120 12.95 -4.75 5.99
CA GLU A 120 12.53 -5.19 7.31
C GLU A 120 12.70 -4.03 8.30
N TYR A 121 11.60 -3.51 8.86
CA TYR A 121 11.65 -2.37 9.79
C TYR A 121 11.73 -2.80 11.26
N ILE A 122 11.39 -4.06 11.54
CA ILE A 122 11.41 -4.65 12.88
C ILE A 122 11.81 -6.14 12.77
N SER A 123 12.30 -6.70 13.88
CA SER A 123 12.61 -8.13 13.93
C SER A 123 11.37 -8.97 13.64
N PRO A 124 11.48 -10.03 12.82
CA PRO A 124 10.38 -10.97 12.59
C PRO A 124 9.96 -11.73 13.85
N LEU A 125 10.78 -11.69 14.91
CA LEU A 125 10.42 -12.25 16.23
C LEU A 125 9.34 -11.42 16.95
N GLU A 126 9.27 -10.11 16.68
CA GLU A 126 8.27 -9.22 17.26
C GLU A 126 6.95 -9.31 16.50
N THR A 127 7.02 -9.36 15.16
CA THR A 127 5.85 -9.54 14.30
C THR A 127 6.24 -10.20 12.99
N PRO A 128 5.45 -11.16 12.46
CA PRO A 128 5.66 -11.70 11.12
C PRO A 128 5.34 -10.69 10.00
N LYS A 129 4.72 -9.56 10.33
CA LYS A 129 4.42 -8.44 9.42
C LYS A 129 5.42 -7.33 9.66
N ASN A 130 6.65 -7.58 9.21
CA ASN A 130 7.83 -6.79 9.51
C ASN A 130 8.38 -6.00 8.31
N LEU A 131 7.67 -5.98 7.18
CA LEU A 131 8.08 -5.25 6.00
C LEU A 131 7.54 -3.82 5.99
N MET A 132 8.32 -2.91 5.43
CA MET A 132 7.96 -1.54 5.16
C MET A 132 8.33 -1.19 3.72
N ILE A 133 7.37 -0.68 2.96
CA ILE A 133 7.57 -0.09 1.64
C ILE A 133 7.88 1.39 1.85
N ARG A 134 9.03 1.82 1.34
CA ARG A 134 9.45 3.23 1.30
C ARG A 134 9.59 3.65 -0.16
N ALA A 135 8.85 4.65 -0.57
CA ALA A 135 8.86 5.19 -1.93
C ALA A 135 9.23 6.68 -1.90
N ILE A 136 10.25 7.08 -2.66
CA ILE A 136 10.73 8.47 -2.73
C ILE A 136 10.59 8.98 -4.16
N LYS A 137 9.89 10.08 -4.39
CA LYS A 137 9.63 10.63 -5.72
C LYS A 137 10.95 11.05 -6.39
N LYS A 138 11.25 10.50 -7.58
CA LYS A 138 12.48 10.85 -8.32
C LYS A 138 12.25 11.80 -9.49
N ARG A 139 11.13 11.67 -10.24
CA ARG A 139 10.45 12.71 -11.05
C ARG A 139 9.62 12.12 -12.20
N GLU A 140 10.15 11.15 -12.95
CA GLU A 140 9.50 10.64 -14.16
C GLU A 140 8.92 9.25 -13.96
N GLU A 141 7.75 9.01 -14.55
CA GLU A 141 7.16 7.67 -14.65
C GLU A 141 8.13 6.73 -15.38
N ASN A 142 8.06 5.44 -15.04
CA ASN A 142 8.90 4.40 -15.63
C ASN A 142 8.03 3.47 -16.49
N PRO A 143 7.94 3.70 -17.82
CA PRO A 143 7.11 2.89 -18.72
C PRO A 143 7.48 1.41 -18.67
N LYS A 144 8.77 1.10 -18.50
CA LYS A 144 9.24 -0.28 -18.44
C LYS A 144 8.69 -1.01 -17.20
N ALA A 145 8.68 -0.34 -16.04
CA ALA A 145 8.07 -0.90 -14.83
C ALA A 145 6.55 -1.09 -15.00
N MET A 146 5.88 -0.20 -15.74
CA MET A 146 4.46 -0.36 -16.06
C MET A 146 4.21 -1.55 -17.01
N ASP A 147 5.05 -1.76 -18.01
CA ASP A 147 4.98 -2.92 -18.90
C ASP A 147 5.18 -4.22 -18.11
N GLU A 148 6.18 -4.27 -17.23
CA GLU A 148 6.44 -5.41 -16.32
C GLU A 148 5.24 -5.66 -15.40
N TYR A 149 4.62 -4.59 -14.88
CA TYR A 149 3.42 -4.68 -14.05
C TYR A 149 2.24 -5.30 -14.82
N MET A 150 1.98 -4.83 -16.04
CA MET A 150 0.92 -5.37 -16.91
C MET A 150 1.15 -6.82 -17.31
N MET A 151 2.41 -7.20 -17.58
CA MET A 151 2.77 -8.58 -17.85
C MET A 151 2.49 -9.49 -16.65
N LEU A 152 2.83 -9.07 -15.43
CA LEU A 152 2.51 -9.83 -14.22
C LEU A 152 1.00 -9.96 -14.00
N LEU A 153 0.26 -8.87 -14.21
CA LEU A 153 -1.20 -8.82 -14.11
C LEU A 153 -1.85 -9.86 -15.04
N SER A 154 -1.39 -9.91 -16.29
CA SER A 154 -1.84 -10.89 -17.29
C SER A 154 -1.43 -12.33 -16.98
N ASN A 155 -0.17 -12.55 -16.62
CA ASN A 155 0.37 -13.89 -16.35
C ASN A 155 -0.23 -14.56 -15.11
N LEU A 156 -0.54 -13.76 -14.09
CA LEU A 156 -1.12 -14.24 -12.84
C LEU A 156 -2.66 -14.22 -12.87
N ASN A 157 -3.25 -13.54 -13.86
CA ASN A 157 -4.69 -13.31 -13.98
C ASN A 157 -5.29 -12.72 -12.69
N VAL A 158 -4.68 -11.65 -12.19
CA VAL A 158 -5.04 -10.96 -10.93
C VAL A 158 -5.36 -9.50 -11.20
N TYR A 159 -6.22 -8.88 -10.39
CA TYR A 159 -6.54 -7.45 -10.49
C TYR A 159 -6.36 -6.78 -9.12
N PRO A 160 -5.14 -6.35 -8.77
CA PRO A 160 -4.86 -5.78 -7.44
C PRO A 160 -5.62 -4.47 -7.19
N ALA A 161 -6.11 -4.25 -5.98
CA ALA A 161 -6.89 -3.06 -5.62
C ALA A 161 -6.19 -1.73 -5.96
N LEU A 162 -4.87 -1.64 -5.80
CA LEU A 162 -4.11 -0.43 -6.15
C LEU A 162 -4.30 -0.03 -7.61
N TYR A 163 -4.31 -1.00 -8.53
CA TYR A 163 -4.56 -0.72 -9.94
C TYR A 163 -5.94 -0.13 -10.16
N ASN A 164 -6.97 -0.71 -9.55
CA ASN A 164 -8.34 -0.21 -9.65
C ASN A 164 -8.44 1.20 -9.06
N PHE A 165 -7.85 1.45 -7.89
CA PHE A 165 -7.84 2.78 -7.27
C PHE A 165 -7.11 3.85 -8.08
N LEU A 166 -6.20 3.48 -9.00
CA LEU A 166 -5.53 4.46 -9.86
C LEU A 166 -6.29 4.71 -11.17
N ASN A 167 -7.16 3.81 -11.61
CA ASN A 167 -7.89 3.92 -12.88
C ASN A 167 -9.37 4.33 -12.70
N GLU A 168 -9.98 4.00 -11.56
CA GLU A 168 -11.41 4.22 -11.29
C GLU A 168 -11.67 5.45 -10.39
N TRP A 169 -10.62 6.15 -9.96
CA TRP A 169 -10.69 7.21 -8.95
C TRP A 169 -10.54 8.62 -9.50
#